data_AF-A0A933M970-F1
#
_entry.id   AF-A0A933M970-F1
#
_cell.length_a   1.000
_cell.length_b   1.000
_cell.length_c   1.000
_cell.angle_alpha   90.00
_cell.angle_beta   90.00
_cell.angle_gamma   90.00
#
_symmetry.space_group_name_H-M   'P 1'
#
loop_
_entity.id
_entity.type
_entity.pdbx_description
1 polymer ?
#
loop_
_entity_poly.entity_id
_entity_poly.type
_entity_poly.pdbx_seq_one_letter_code
_entity_poly.pdbx_strand_id
1 'polypeptide(L)'
;MAQRKKDLSMRAARFSDGAAPAASLTDALRALANGLFGKKKRSPTSPQEIADYYLTLREREVAYLAALGFSDTEIADALGMTFQTARAHLRSVLTKMDLQDPRDLCAYFLDSNTDS
;
A
#
# COMPACT_ATOMS: atom_id res chain seq x y z
N MET A 1 -3.19 56.99 54.76
CA MET A 1 -3.82 55.67 54.98
C MET A 1 -3.62 54.83 53.74
N ALA A 2 -2.97 53.67 53.90
CA ALA A 2 -2.94 52.47 53.05
C ALA A 2 -2.62 52.58 51.54
N GLN A 3 -1.63 51.80 51.07
CA GLN A 3 -1.92 50.52 50.39
C GLN A 3 -0.65 49.69 50.16
N ARG A 4 -0.84 48.36 50.23
CA ARG A 4 0.16 47.30 50.32
C ARG A 4 0.80 46.98 48.96
N LYS A 5 2.09 46.62 49.02
CA LYS A 5 2.93 46.07 47.95
C LYS A 5 2.27 44.86 47.28
N LYS A 6 2.28 44.82 45.95
CA LYS A 6 1.86 43.66 45.13
C LYS A 6 3.06 43.08 44.40
N ASP A 7 3.10 41.76 44.46
CA ASP A 7 4.14 40.84 44.04
C ASP A 7 4.36 40.72 42.53
N LEU A 8 5.55 40.20 42.23
CA LEU A 8 6.02 39.63 40.98
C LEU A 8 5.04 38.59 40.40
N SER A 9 4.96 38.49 39.06
CA SER A 9 5.53 37.37 38.31
C SER A 9 5.07 37.34 36.86
N MET A 10 6.04 36.97 36.02
CA MET A 10 6.06 36.73 34.58
C MET A 10 4.77 36.19 33.92
N ARG A 11 4.47 36.69 32.72
CA ARG A 11 4.46 35.85 31.50
C ARG A 11 4.60 36.71 30.25
N ALA A 12 5.73 36.57 29.56
CA ALA A 12 5.91 37.04 28.20
C ALA A 12 5.62 35.88 27.23
N ALA A 13 4.67 36.09 26.33
CA ALA A 13 4.65 35.49 24.98
C ALA A 13 3.58 36.23 24.17
N ARG A 14 4.04 37.25 23.43
CA ARG A 14 3.30 37.81 22.31
C ARG A 14 3.42 36.83 21.15
N PHE A 15 2.30 36.39 20.58
CA PHE A 15 2.23 36.00 19.18
C PHE A 15 0.92 36.53 18.59
N SER A 16 1.08 37.22 17.47
CA SER A 16 0.12 38.03 16.72
C SER A 16 -0.73 37.23 15.75
N ASP A 17 -1.86 37.83 15.36
CA ASP A 17 -2.64 37.65 14.11
C ASP A 17 -3.22 36.26 13.80
N GLY A 18 -4.45 36.08 13.34
CA GLY A 18 -5.34 36.99 12.63
C GLY A 18 -5.97 36.21 11.45
N ALA A 19 -7.30 36.07 11.48
CA ALA A 19 -8.20 35.69 10.37
C ALA A 19 -8.11 34.28 9.71
N ALA A 20 -9.17 33.50 9.91
CA ALA A 20 -9.83 32.73 8.84
C ALA A 20 -11.10 33.50 8.41
N PRO A 21 -11.83 33.20 7.31
CA PRO A 21 -11.69 32.07 6.38
C PRO A 21 -11.87 32.46 4.89
N ALA A 22 -11.07 31.88 4.01
CA ALA A 22 -11.47 31.66 2.62
C ALA A 22 -10.79 30.36 2.24
N ALA A 23 -11.56 29.35 1.84
CA ALA A 23 -11.00 28.12 1.29
C ALA A 23 -9.97 28.57 0.24
N SER A 24 -8.70 28.32 0.54
CA SER A 24 -7.62 28.82 -0.27
C SER A 24 -7.83 28.33 -1.69
N LEU A 25 -7.51 29.12 -2.71
CA LEU A 25 -7.45 28.61 -4.08
C LEU A 25 -6.61 27.33 -4.14
N THR A 26 -5.62 27.20 -3.26
CA THR A 26 -4.85 25.96 -3.11
C THR A 26 -5.68 24.78 -2.56
N ASP A 27 -6.61 25.00 -1.64
CA ASP A 27 -7.53 23.97 -1.14
C ASP A 27 -8.59 23.59 -2.18
N ALA A 28 -9.11 24.57 -2.92
CA ALA A 28 -10.03 24.32 -4.03
C ALA A 28 -9.34 23.57 -5.18
N LEU A 29 -8.12 23.95 -5.54
CA LEU A 29 -7.30 23.23 -6.53
C LEU A 29 -6.91 21.84 -6.05
N ARG A 30 -6.61 21.67 -4.76
CA ARG A 30 -6.31 20.35 -4.18
C ARG A 30 -7.55 19.44 -4.18
N ALA A 31 -8.73 19.97 -3.86
CA ALA A 31 -9.98 19.24 -3.94
C ALA A 31 -10.35 18.85 -5.38
N LEU A 32 -10.16 19.76 -6.34
CA LEU A 32 -10.36 19.48 -7.76
C LEU A 32 -9.35 18.44 -8.28
N ALA A 33 -8.08 18.57 -7.89
CA ALA A 33 -7.05 17.60 -8.23
C ALA A 33 -7.36 16.23 -7.62
N ASN A 34 -7.90 16.16 -6.41
CA ASN A 34 -8.38 14.91 -5.83
C ASN A 34 -9.66 14.38 -6.50
N GLY A 35 -10.46 15.21 -7.17
CA GLY A 35 -11.62 14.76 -7.95
C GLY A 35 -11.27 14.28 -9.36
N LEU A 36 -10.27 14.91 -10.00
CA LEU A 36 -9.81 14.61 -11.36
C LEU A 36 -8.70 13.54 -11.38
N PHE A 37 -7.76 13.60 -10.42
CA PHE A 37 -6.61 12.71 -10.27
C PHE A 37 -6.71 11.80 -9.04
N GLY A 38 -7.76 11.93 -8.23
CA GLY A 38 -8.12 10.90 -7.27
C GLY A 38 -8.57 9.69 -8.06
N LYS A 39 -7.56 8.94 -8.50
CA LYS A 39 -7.63 7.55 -8.87
C LYS A 39 -8.56 6.94 -7.84
N LYS A 40 -9.81 6.70 -8.26
CA LYS A 40 -10.67 5.71 -7.64
C LYS A 40 -9.72 4.56 -7.41
N LYS A 41 -9.32 4.32 -6.15
CA LYS A 41 -8.71 3.05 -5.79
C LYS A 41 -9.85 2.10 -6.11
N ARG A 42 -9.87 1.61 -7.35
CA ARG A 42 -10.80 0.57 -7.75
C ARG A 42 -10.50 -0.50 -6.72
N SER A 43 -11.48 -0.78 -5.87
CA SER A 43 -11.47 -1.99 -5.09
C SER A 43 -11.14 -3.08 -6.11
N PRO A 44 -9.99 -3.77 -5.97
CA PRO A 44 -9.62 -4.79 -6.93
C PRO A 44 -10.80 -5.75 -7.03
N THR A 45 -11.38 -5.84 -8.22
CA THR A 45 -12.66 -6.51 -8.47
C THR A 45 -12.42 -7.97 -8.84
N SER A 46 -11.22 -8.32 -9.32
CA SER A 46 -10.79 -9.69 -9.53
C SER A 46 -9.66 -10.08 -8.56
N PRO A 47 -9.52 -11.38 -8.24
CA PRO A 47 -8.38 -11.88 -7.49
C PRO A 47 -7.05 -11.49 -8.16
N GLN A 48 -6.95 -11.50 -9.49
CA GLN A 48 -5.73 -11.10 -10.18
C GLN A 48 -5.38 -9.62 -9.93
N GLU A 49 -6.37 -8.73 -9.92
CA GLU A 49 -6.14 -7.32 -9.54
C GLU A 49 -5.66 -7.19 -8.09
N ILE A 50 -6.14 -8.04 -7.16
CA ILE A 50 -5.65 -8.08 -5.78
C ILE A 50 -4.18 -8.51 -5.78
N ALA A 51 -3.84 -9.61 -6.47
CA ALA A 51 -2.47 -10.08 -6.57
C ALA A 51 -1.56 -9.01 -7.18
N ASP A 52 -2.02 -8.32 -8.24
CA ASP A 52 -1.28 -7.23 -8.88
C ASP A 52 -1.06 -6.02 -7.98
N TYR A 53 -2.00 -5.75 -7.06
CA TYR A 53 -1.91 -4.63 -6.11
C TYR A 53 -1.05 -4.95 -4.88
N TYR A 54 -1.03 -6.21 -4.43
CA TYR A 54 -0.39 -6.63 -3.18
C TYR A 54 0.96 -7.32 -3.36
N LEU A 55 1.22 -7.92 -4.52
CA LEU A 55 2.50 -8.54 -4.85
C LEU A 55 3.42 -7.56 -5.58
N THR A 56 4.68 -7.59 -5.20
CA THR A 56 5.75 -6.96 -5.97
C THR A 56 5.91 -7.67 -7.32
N LEU A 57 6.55 -6.99 -8.29
CA LEU A 57 6.81 -7.57 -9.62
C LEU A 57 7.43 -8.97 -9.52
N ARG A 58 8.43 -9.13 -8.66
CA ARG A 58 9.15 -10.40 -8.49
C ARG A 58 8.30 -11.49 -7.85
N GLU A 59 7.47 -11.12 -6.90
CA GLU A 59 6.52 -12.04 -6.27
C GLU A 59 5.47 -12.54 -7.26
N ARG A 60 5.02 -11.68 -8.19
CA ARG A 60 4.10 -12.10 -9.26
C ARG A 60 4.74 -13.09 -10.23
N GLU A 61 5.97 -12.81 -10.67
CA GLU A 61 6.72 -13.73 -11.55
C GLU A 61 6.83 -15.12 -10.92
N VAL A 62 7.19 -15.16 -9.63
CA VAL A 62 7.29 -16.41 -8.86
C VAL A 62 5.93 -17.09 -8.70
N ALA A 63 4.87 -16.34 -8.36
CA ALA A 63 3.51 -16.86 -8.21
C ALA A 63 2.99 -17.47 -9.52
N TYR A 64 3.25 -16.82 -10.65
CA TYR A 64 2.84 -17.27 -11.96
C TYR A 64 3.51 -18.59 -12.34
N LEU A 65 4.84 -18.69 -12.19
CA LEU A 65 5.55 -19.94 -12.48
C LEU A 65 5.11 -21.08 -11.55
N ALA A 66 4.89 -20.81 -10.26
CA ALA A 66 4.38 -21.83 -9.36
C ALA A 66 2.96 -22.29 -9.72
N ALA A 67 2.09 -21.38 -10.15
CA ALA A 67 0.74 -21.72 -10.62
C ALA A 67 0.74 -22.59 -11.89
N LEU A 68 1.77 -22.45 -12.73
CA LEU A 68 2.03 -23.31 -13.89
C LEU A 68 2.61 -24.68 -13.50
N GLY A 69 2.95 -24.91 -12.24
CA GLY A 69 3.46 -26.18 -11.72
C GLY A 69 4.98 -26.31 -11.71
N PHE A 70 5.72 -25.22 -11.92
CA PHE A 70 7.19 -25.25 -11.81
C PHE A 70 7.63 -25.43 -10.35
N SER A 71 8.70 -26.20 -10.15
CA SER A 71 9.34 -26.38 -8.84
C SER A 71 10.18 -25.17 -8.43
N ASP A 72 10.43 -25.01 -7.14
CA ASP A 72 11.31 -23.96 -6.58
C ASP A 72 12.68 -23.88 -7.28
N THR A 73 13.23 -25.02 -7.71
CA THR A 73 14.48 -25.11 -8.48
C THR A 73 14.34 -24.56 -9.89
N GLU A 74 13.28 -24.96 -10.60
CA GLU A 74 13.05 -24.48 -11.98
C GLU A 74 12.68 -22.98 -11.99
N ILE A 75 11.96 -22.51 -10.98
CA ILE A 75 11.66 -21.08 -10.77
C ILE A 75 12.96 -20.30 -10.53
N ALA A 76 13.85 -20.84 -9.70
CA ALA A 76 15.13 -20.22 -9.42
C ALA A 76 15.98 -20.07 -10.70
N ASP A 77 16.05 -21.15 -11.48
CA ASP A 77 16.78 -21.17 -12.76
C ASP A 77 16.15 -20.21 -13.78
N ALA A 78 14.83 -20.23 -13.95
CA ALA A 78 14.11 -19.39 -14.90
C ALA A 78 14.26 -17.89 -14.60
N LEU A 79 14.32 -17.52 -13.32
CA LEU A 79 14.42 -16.12 -12.89
C LEU A 79 15.85 -15.67 -12.58
N GLY A 80 16.85 -16.56 -12.68
CA GLY A 80 18.25 -16.25 -12.39
C GLY A 80 18.51 -15.89 -10.91
N MET A 81 17.89 -16.65 -9.99
CA MET A 81 18.08 -16.48 -8.54
C MET A 81 18.47 -17.80 -7.88
N THR A 82 18.73 -17.79 -6.57
CA THR A 82 19.00 -19.04 -5.82
C THR A 82 17.70 -19.74 -5.43
N PHE A 83 17.76 -21.06 -5.26
CA PHE A 83 16.66 -21.88 -4.72
C PHE A 83 16.09 -21.32 -3.41
N GLN A 84 16.96 -20.87 -2.50
CA GLN A 84 16.55 -20.31 -1.21
C GLN A 84 15.77 -19.00 -1.40
N THR A 85 16.18 -18.18 -2.37
CA THR A 85 15.50 -16.92 -2.73
C THR A 85 14.14 -17.20 -3.34
N ALA A 86 14.03 -18.17 -4.26
CA ALA A 86 12.75 -18.57 -4.86
C ALA A 86 11.75 -19.05 -3.79
N ARG A 87 12.21 -19.93 -2.90
CA ARG A 87 11.41 -20.43 -1.78
C ARG A 87 10.98 -19.34 -0.81
N ALA A 88 11.85 -18.37 -0.53
CA ALA A 88 11.51 -17.21 0.30
C ALA A 88 10.45 -16.33 -0.35
N HIS A 89 10.57 -16.06 -1.65
CA HIS A 89 9.55 -15.33 -2.41
C HIS A 89 8.21 -16.07 -2.43
N LEU A 90 8.21 -17.40 -2.67
CA LEU A 90 6.99 -18.20 -2.62
C LEU A 90 6.29 -18.12 -1.27
N ARG A 91 7.04 -18.21 -0.18
CA ARG A 91 6.46 -18.10 1.16
C ARG A 91 5.84 -16.72 1.40
N SER A 92 6.50 -15.65 0.95
CA SER A 92 5.97 -14.30 1.02
C SER A 92 4.70 -14.14 0.17
N VAL A 93 4.67 -14.72 -1.03
CA VAL A 93 3.47 -14.75 -1.91
C VAL A 93 2.31 -15.43 -1.19
N LEU A 94 2.49 -16.66 -0.72
CA LEU A 94 1.43 -17.43 -0.05
C LEU A 94 0.92 -16.69 1.19
N THR A 95 1.82 -16.10 1.98
CA THR A 95 1.43 -15.31 3.16
C THR A 95 0.63 -14.06 2.78
N LYS A 96 1.01 -13.37 1.69
CA LYS A 96 0.31 -12.16 1.22
C LYS A 96 -1.05 -12.47 0.60
N MET A 97 -1.20 -13.64 0.00
CA MET A 97 -2.43 -14.10 -0.64
C MET A 97 -3.33 -14.92 0.31
N ASP A 98 -2.89 -15.12 1.56
CA ASP A 98 -3.57 -15.97 2.56
C ASP A 98 -3.80 -17.41 2.08
N LEU A 99 -2.82 -17.97 1.36
CA LEU A 99 -2.82 -19.32 0.82
C LEU A 99 -1.89 -20.23 1.63
N GLN A 100 -2.20 -21.52 1.66
CA GLN A 100 -1.41 -22.51 2.41
C GLN A 100 -0.55 -23.40 1.50
N ASP A 101 -1.02 -23.68 0.28
CA ASP A 101 -0.31 -24.53 -0.68
C ASP A 101 -0.05 -23.77 -2.01
N PRO A 102 1.14 -23.88 -2.62
CA PRO A 102 1.38 -23.39 -3.98
C PRO A 102 0.38 -23.93 -5.02
N ARG A 103 -0.25 -25.09 -4.80
CA ARG A 103 -1.34 -25.60 -5.65
C ARG A 103 -2.56 -24.69 -5.64
N ASP A 104 -2.82 -23.98 -4.55
CA ASP A 104 -3.94 -23.04 -4.44
C ASP A 104 -3.75 -21.85 -5.41
N LEU A 105 -2.50 -21.52 -5.77
CA LEU A 105 -2.21 -20.51 -6.79
C LEU A 105 -2.77 -20.91 -8.15
N CYS A 106 -2.69 -22.20 -8.52
CA CYS A 106 -3.23 -22.69 -9.80
C CYS A 106 -4.75 -22.42 -9.88
N ALA A 107 -5.49 -22.79 -8.83
CA ALA A 107 -6.92 -22.52 -8.74
C ALA A 107 -7.21 -21.01 -8.78
N TYR A 108 -6.43 -20.21 -8.05
CA TYR A 108 -6.57 -18.76 -8.02
C TYR A 108 -6.46 -18.11 -9.41
N PHE A 109 -5.44 -18.50 -10.20
CA PHE A 109 -5.22 -17.94 -11.53
C PHE A 109 -6.23 -18.45 -12.57
N LEU A 110 -6.79 -19.65 -12.37
CA LEU A 110 -7.84 -20.20 -13.24
C LEU A 110 -9.18 -19.50 -13.00
N ASP A 111 -9.59 -19.33 -11.75
CA ASP A 111 -10.85 -18.66 -11.42
C ASP A 111 -10.85 -17.21 -11.92
N SER A 112 -9.70 -16.51 -11.83
CA SER A 112 -9.55 -15.13 -12.31
C SER A 112 -9.44 -14.97 -13.83
N ASN A 113 -9.20 -16.04 -14.59
CA ASN A 113 -9.13 -15.99 -16.06
C ASN A 113 -10.51 -15.95 -16.73
N THR A 114 -11.60 -16.11 -15.97
CA THR A 114 -12.96 -16.24 -16.50
C THR A 114 -13.66 -14.90 -16.77
N ASP A 115 -12.96 -13.78 -16.57
CA ASP A 115 -13.48 -12.44 -16.85
C ASP A 115 -12.78 -11.86 -18.09
N SER A 116 -13.22 -12.26 -19.28
CA SER A 116 -12.94 -11.56 -20.56
C SER A 116 -14.10 -11.69 -21.54
#